data_AF-A0A1N7MQF8-F1
#
_entry.id   AF-A0A1N7MQF8-F1
#
_cell.length_a   1.000
_cell.length_b   1.000
_cell.length_c   1.000
_cell.angle_alpha   90.00
_cell.angle_beta   90.00
_cell.angle_gamma   90.00
#
_symmetry.space_group_name_H-M   'P 1'
#
loop_
_entity.id
_entity.type
_entity.pdbx_description
1 polymer ?
#
loop_
_entity_poly.entity_id
_entity_poly.type
_entity_poly.pdbx_seq_one_letter_code
_entity_poly.pdbx_strand_id
1 'polypeptide(L)' 'MKISIRFFDDREVRAVWDDEHAKWWFSILDIVGVLNEEPDYTKVRNYWKYLKAKLKNMYIRYYTSNQIKLVPRLIRY' A
#
# COMPACT_ATOMS: atom_id res chain seq x y z
N MET A 1 -3.91 19.45 -2.66
CA MET A 1 -3.06 18.49 -1.92
C MET A 1 -1.60 18.79 -2.19
N LYS A 2 -0.79 18.99 -1.15
CA LYS A 2 0.65 19.21 -1.28
C LYS A 2 1.37 17.85 -1.16
N ILE A 3 2.10 17.46 -2.19
CA ILE A 3 2.93 16.26 -2.17
C ILE A 3 4.21 16.59 -1.40
N SER A 4 4.56 15.74 -0.43
CA SER A 4 5.79 15.79 0.36
C SER A 4 6.68 14.61 -0.04
N ILE A 5 7.98 14.83 -0.11
CA ILE A 5 8.97 13.76 -0.27
C ILE A 5 9.48 13.36 1.11
N ARG A 6 9.44 12.07 1.39
CA ARG A 6 9.98 11.43 2.60
C ARG A 6 11.04 10.43 2.20
N PHE A 7 11.90 10.04 3.14
CA PHE A 7 12.93 9.04 2.88
C PHE A 7 12.66 7.79 3.72
N PHE A 8 12.88 6.63 3.11
CA PHE A 8 12.95 5.34 3.77
C PHE A 8 14.10 4.58 3.15
N ASP A 9 15.07 4.16 3.96
CA ASP A 9 16.25 3.40 3.51
C ASP A 9 16.96 4.07 2.31
N ASP A 10 17.26 5.37 2.46
CA ASP A 10 17.86 6.24 1.44
C ASP A 10 17.09 6.36 0.11
N ARG A 11 15.85 5.86 0.05
CA ARG A 11 14.96 5.97 -1.10
C ARG A 11 13.82 6.95 -0.85
N GLU A 12 13.48 7.70 -1.89
CA GLU A 12 12.37 8.67 -1.86
C GLU A 12 11.02 7.96 -1.87
N VAL A 13 10.11 8.43 -1.00
CA VAL A 13 8.74 7.97 -0.89
C VAL A 13 7.82 9.19 -0.91
N ARG A 14 6.91 9.23 -1.88
CA ARG A 14 5.89 10.29 -1.96
C ARG A 14 4.85 10.11 -0.87
N ALA A 15 4.55 11.20 -0.17
CA ALA A 15 3.57 11.23 0.90
C ALA A 15 2.67 12.47 0.80
N VAL A 16 1.46 12.37 1.36
CA VAL A 16 0.54 13.49 1.52
C VAL A 16 0.00 13.48 2.95
N TRP A 17 0.00 14.66 3.59
CA TRP A 17 -0.64 14.85 4.88
C TRP A 17 -2.15 15.03 4.68
N ASP A 18 -2.94 14.30 5.46
CA ASP A 18 -4.39 14.42 5.55
C ASP A 18 -4.75 15.13 6.86
N ASP A 19 -5.11 16.40 6.71
CA ASP A 19 -5.45 17.30 7.82
C ASP A 19 -6.71 16.86 8.58
N GLU A 20 -7.69 16.25 7.89
CA GLU A 20 -8.96 15.86 8.49
C GLU A 20 -8.79 14.72 9.51
N HIS A 21 -7.93 13.77 9.18
CA HIS A 21 -7.70 12.57 9.98
C HIS A 21 -6.35 12.58 10.70
N ALA A 22 -5.60 13.68 10.62
CA ALA A 22 -4.26 13.86 11.18
C ALA A 22 -3.32 12.68 10.89
N LYS A 23 -3.23 12.26 9.62
CA LYS A 23 -2.45 11.08 9.22
C LYS A 23 -1.70 11.28 7.90
N TRP A 24 -0.70 10.44 7.67
CA TRP A 24 0.05 10.39 6.43
C TRP A 24 -0.49 9.34 5.46
N TRP A 25 -0.59 9.71 4.19
CA TRP A 25 -0.82 8.81 3.07
C TRP A 25 0.47 8.64 2.27
N PHE A 26 0.83 7.42 1.91
CA PHE A 26 2.04 7.11 1.16
C PHE A 26 1.71 6.51 -0.21
N SER A 27 2.58 6.75 -1.19
CA SER A 27 2.51 6.11 -2.51
C SER A 27 2.77 4.62 -2.38
N ILE A 28 1.76 3.82 -2.71
CA ILE A 28 1.87 2.36 -2.67
C ILE A 28 2.94 1.83 -3.62
N LEU A 29 3.17 2.50 -4.76
CA LEU A 29 4.19 2.09 -5.72
C LEU A 29 5.59 2.32 -5.14
N ASP A 30 5.80 3.45 -4.46
CA ASP A 30 7.11 3.77 -3.89
C ASP A 30 7.42 2.80 -2.75
N ILE A 31 6.45 2.52 -1.87
CA ILE A 31 6.60 1.53 -0.80
C ILE A 31 6.90 0.13 -1.37
N VAL A 32 6.16 -0.33 -2.38
CA VAL A 32 6.39 -1.64 -2.99
C VAL A 32 7.76 -1.71 -3.67
N GLY A 33 8.19 -0.64 -4.35
CA GLY A 33 9.51 -0.59 -4.98
C GLY A 33 10.65 -0.58 -3.96
N VAL A 34 10.49 0.17 -2.89
CA VAL A 34 11.45 0.21 -1.77
C VAL A 34 11.57 -1.15 -1.08
N LEU A 35 10.45 -1.75 -0.69
CA LEU A 35 10.46 -3.05 0.02
C LEU A 35 10.94 -4.22 -0.83
N ASN A 36 10.76 -4.16 -2.15
CA ASN A 36 11.26 -5.18 -3.08
C ASN A 36 12.64 -4.84 -3.64
N GLU A 37 13.25 -3.75 -3.18
CA GLU A 37 14.49 -3.19 -3.71
C GLU A 37 14.49 -2.95 -5.23
N GLU A 38 13.32 -2.87 -5.87
CA GLU A 38 13.16 -2.83 -7.33
C GLU A 38 13.04 -1.37 -7.83
N PRO A 39 14.06 -0.85 -8.56
CA PRO A 39 14.03 0.51 -9.09
C PRO A 39 13.16 0.65 -10.35
N ASP A 40 12.84 -0.43 -11.07
CA ASP A 40 12.04 -0.36 -12.29
C ASP A 40 10.56 -0.16 -11.97
N TYR A 41 10.10 1.06 -12.22
CA TYR A 41 8.70 1.46 -12.03
C TYR A 41 7.69 0.53 -12.73
N THR A 42 8.01 0.04 -13.92
CA THR A 42 7.11 -0.84 -14.69
C THR A 42 6.95 -2.19 -13.99
N LYS A 43 8.05 -2.76 -13.48
CA LYS A 43 8.02 -4.00 -12.70
C LYS A 43 7.27 -3.83 -11.39
N VAL A 44 7.53 -2.75 -10.67
CA VAL A 44 6.80 -2.40 -9.43
C VAL A 44 5.30 -2.28 -9.68
N ARG A 45 4.89 -1.58 -10.74
CA ARG A 45 3.47 -1.42 -11.11
C ARG A 45 2.82 -2.75 -11.46
N ASN A 46 3.50 -3.60 -12.22
CA ASN A 46 3.00 -4.92 -12.59
C ASN A 46 2.85 -5.83 -11.36
N TYR A 47 3.86 -5.81 -10.47
CA TYR A 47 3.81 -6.55 -9.21
C TYR A 47 2.69 -6.06 -8.31
N TRP A 48 2.50 -4.74 -8.17
CA TRP A 48 1.38 -4.18 -7.41
C TRP A 48 0.02 -4.59 -8.00
N LYS A 49 -0.14 -4.61 -9.33
CA LYS A 49 -1.35 -5.11 -9.99
C LYS A 49 -1.62 -6.57 -9.63
N TYR A 50 -0.59 -7.42 -9.68
CA TYR A 50 -0.67 -8.82 -9.27
C TYR A 50 -1.03 -8.96 -7.79
N LEU A 51 -0.34 -8.24 -6.91
CA LEU A 51 -0.55 -8.27 -5.46
C LEU A 51 -1.97 -7.83 -5.10
N LYS A 52 -2.46 -6.73 -5.69
CA LYS A 52 -3.83 -6.24 -5.50
C LYS A 52 -4.88 -7.29 -5.91
N ALA A 53 -4.68 -7.98 -7.03
CA ALA A 53 -5.58 -9.06 -7.46
C ALA A 53 -5.56 -10.24 -6.48
N LYS A 54 -4.37 -10.65 -6.03
CA LYS A 54 -4.20 -11.72 -5.03
C LYS A 54 -4.85 -11.38 -3.70
N LEU A 55 -4.65 -10.17 -3.19
CA LEU A 55 -5.27 -9.68 -1.96
C LEU A 55 -6.80 -9.64 -2.06
N LYS A 56 -7.36 -9.18 -3.19
CA LYS A 56 -8.81 -9.20 -3.43
C LYS A 56 -9.35 -10.63 -3.39
N ASN A 57 -8.68 -11.56 -4.06
CA ASN A 57 -9.08 -12.97 -4.08
C ASN A 57 -8.94 -13.63 -2.70
N MET A 58 -7.88 -13.32 -1.95
CA MET A 58 -7.71 -13.79 -0.58
C MET A 58 -8.82 -13.23 0.32
N TYR A 59 -9.04 -11.91 0.32
CA TYR A 59 -10.11 -11.27 1.09
C TYR A 59 -11.46 -11.95 0.80
N ILE A 60 -11.88 -12.00 -0.48
CA ILE A 60 -13.12 -12.69 -0.88
C ILE A 60 -13.15 -14.15 -0.41
N ARG A 61 -12.06 -14.89 -0.57
CA ARG A 61 -11.96 -16.28 -0.12
C ARG A 61 -12.16 -16.40 1.39
N TYR A 62 -11.54 -15.52 2.20
CA TYR A 62 -11.74 -15.47 3.65
C TYR A 62 -13.20 -15.17 4.04
N TYR A 63 -13.91 -14.25 3.37
CA TYR A 63 -15.35 -14.00 3.61
C TYR A 63 -16.24 -15.17 3.18
N THR A 64 -15.87 -15.89 2.12
CA THR A 64 -16.65 -17.05 1.65
C THR A 64 -16.39 -18.32 2.46
N SER A 65 -15.17 -18.52 2.94
CA SER A 65 -14.81 -19.72 3.71
C SER A 65 -15.11 -19.58 5.19
N ASN A 66 -15.17 -18.36 5.70
CA ASN A 66 -15.47 -18.07 7.08
C ASN A 66 -16.56 -17.00 7.15
N GLN A 67 -17.76 -17.36 7.61
CA GLN A 67 -18.71 -16.41 8.20
C GLN A 67 -18.12 -15.83 9.50
N ILE A 68 -16.98 -15.13 9.40
CA ILE A 68 -16.29 -14.47 10.49
C ILE A 68 -16.16 -13.00 10.10
N LYS A 69 -16.85 -12.15 10.87
CA LYS A 69 -16.73 -10.71 10.81
C LYS A 69 -15.31 -10.32 11.20
N LEU A 70 -14.47 -10.04 10.21
CA LEU A 70 -13.29 -9.22 10.41
C LEU A 70 -13.65 -7.80 9.99
N VAL A 71 -13.77 -6.94 11.01
CA VAL A 71 -13.82 -5.49 10.88
C VAL A 71 -12.52 -5.08 10.19
N PRO A 72 -12.55 -4.51 8.97
CA PRO A 72 -11.36 -4.00 8.34
C PRO A 72 -11.07 -2.63 8.95
N ARG A 73 -10.57 -2.61 10.19
CA ARG A 73 -9.95 -1.43 10.76
C ARG A 73 -8.44 -1.60 10.69
N LEU A 74 -7.91 -0.96 9.64
CA LEU A 74 -6.63 -0.25 9.63
C LEU A 74 -5.37 -1.13 9.81
N ILE A 75 -4.69 -1.39 8.69
CA ILE A 75 -3.25 -1.68 8.76
C ILE A 75 -2.59 -0.37 9.18
N ARG A 76 -2.12 -0.38 10.43
CA ARG A 76 -1.45 0.72 11.12
C ARG A 76 -0.02 0.83 10.58
N TYR A 77 0.33 1.99 10.02
CA TYR A 77 1.63 2.60 10.23
C TYR A 77 1.38 3.91 10.96
#